data_AF-A0A3B4ANZ0-F1
#
_entry.id   AF-A0A3B4ANZ0-F1
#
_cell.length_a   1.000
_cell.length_b   1.000
_cell.length_c   1.000
_cell.angle_alpha   90.00
_cell.angle_beta   90.00
_cell.angle_gamma   90.00
#
_symmetry.space_group_name_H-M   'P 1'
#
loop_
_entity.id
_entity.type
_entity.pdbx_description
1 polymer ?
#
loop_
_entity_poly.entity_id
_entity_poly.type
_entity_poly.pdbx_seq_one_letter_code
_entity_poly.pdbx_strand_id
1 'polypeptide(L)'
;PSLAEDKELRTMGYDKTPDIILEVPVAVDGHIVHWIESKASFGDDYSHRTYLNEQFWSYWNRFGPGLVIYWYGFIAELDCQRDRGIMLKECFPEDIVTLYQAVCHAHVFV
;
A
#
# COMPACT_ATOMS: atom_id res chain seq x y z
N PRO A 1 -14.15 -8.22 -6.11
CA PRO A 1 -14.00 -9.07 -7.32
C PRO A 1 -13.69 -10.52 -6.92
N SER A 2 -14.34 -11.48 -7.58
CA SER A 2 -14.04 -12.90 -7.45
C SER A 2 -12.67 -13.24 -8.07
N LEU A 3 -12.02 -14.31 -7.59
CA LEU A 3 -10.73 -14.77 -8.12
C LEU A 3 -10.73 -15.05 -9.64
N ALA A 4 -11.91 -15.28 -10.22
CA ALA A 4 -12.09 -15.48 -11.65
C ALA A 4 -11.99 -14.16 -12.44
N GLU A 5 -12.64 -13.10 -11.97
CA GLU A 5 -12.58 -11.76 -12.58
C GLU A 5 -11.15 -11.20 -12.55
N ASP A 6 -10.44 -11.44 -11.45
CA ASP A 6 -9.03 -11.07 -11.28
C ASP A 6 -8.09 -11.72 -12.32
N LYS A 7 -8.39 -12.95 -12.74
CA LYS A 7 -7.63 -13.67 -13.78
C LYS A 7 -7.94 -13.13 -15.18
N GLU A 8 -9.20 -12.86 -15.47
CA GLU A 8 -9.61 -12.31 -16.76
C GLU A 8 -9.03 -10.90 -16.98
N LEU A 9 -9.03 -10.04 -15.95
CA LEU A 9 -8.42 -8.71 -16.01
C LEU A 9 -6.92 -8.76 -16.31
N ARG A 10 -6.19 -9.74 -15.75
CA ARG A 10 -4.78 -10.00 -16.10
C ARG A 10 -4.62 -10.43 -17.56
N THR A 11 -5.51 -11.28 -18.08
CA THR A 11 -5.50 -11.70 -19.49
C THR A 11 -5.79 -10.53 -20.43
N MET A 12 -6.58 -9.56 -19.99
CA MET A 12 -6.91 -8.35 -20.74
C MET A 12 -5.86 -7.23 -20.59
N GLY A 13 -4.79 -7.44 -19.83
CA GLY A 13 -3.69 -6.48 -19.67
C GLY A 13 -3.99 -5.30 -18.74
N TYR A 14 -5.03 -5.38 -17.91
CA TYR A 14 -5.30 -4.36 -16.90
C TYR A 14 -4.33 -4.51 -15.72
N ASP A 15 -3.68 -3.40 -15.35
CA ASP A 15 -2.87 -3.36 -14.14
C ASP A 15 -3.76 -3.58 -12.91
N LYS A 16 -3.29 -4.41 -11.98
CA LYS A 16 -3.89 -4.46 -10.65
C LYS A 16 -3.77 -3.09 -9.96
N THR A 17 -4.82 -2.71 -9.25
CA THR A 17 -4.84 -1.51 -8.41
C THR A 17 -4.91 -1.93 -6.95
N PRO A 18 -4.29 -1.18 -6.03
CA PRO A 18 -4.53 -1.39 -4.61
C PRO A 18 -6.01 -1.14 -4.27
N ASP A 19 -6.48 -1.71 -3.15
CA ASP A 19 -7.85 -1.52 -2.68
C ASP A 19 -8.22 -0.05 -2.49
N ILE A 20 -7.26 0.78 -2.03
CA ILE A 20 -7.44 2.22 -1.83
C ILE A 20 -6.20 2.95 -2.34
N ILE A 21 -6.40 3.98 -3.17
CA ILE A 21 -5.41 5.01 -3.48
C ILE A 21 -5.83 6.29 -2.77
N LEU A 22 -4.91 6.92 -2.04
CA LEU A 22 -5.18 8.15 -1.30
C LEU A 22 -4.90 9.35 -2.19
N GLU A 23 -5.89 10.24 -2.34
CA GLU A 23 -5.72 11.51 -3.06
C GLU A 23 -4.66 12.39 -2.36
N VAL A 24 -4.69 12.38 -1.03
CA VAL A 24 -3.69 13.05 -0.18
C VAL A 24 -3.01 11.97 0.66
N PRO A 25 -1.68 11.81 0.55
CA PRO A 25 -0.96 10.84 1.36
C PRO A 25 -1.10 11.14 2.86
N VAL A 26 -1.04 10.09 3.67
CA VAL A 26 -1.09 10.20 5.13
C VAL A 26 0.21 9.69 5.73
N ALA A 27 0.50 10.07 6.98
CA ALA A 27 1.56 9.44 7.76
C ALA A 27 0.97 8.48 8.81
N VAL A 28 1.59 7.31 8.93
CA VAL A 28 1.27 6.26 9.92
C VAL A 28 2.60 5.80 10.52
N ASP A 29 2.74 5.76 11.85
CA ASP A 29 4.03 5.50 12.52
C ASP A 29 5.21 6.31 11.93
N GLY A 30 4.97 7.55 11.49
CA GLY A 30 5.98 8.40 10.83
C GLY A 30 6.37 8.01 9.40
N HIS A 31 5.71 7.01 8.79
CA HIS A 31 5.92 6.63 7.39
C HIS A 31 4.81 7.17 6.51
N ILE A 32 5.17 7.66 5.33
CA ILE A 32 4.20 8.15 4.34
C ILE A 32 3.50 6.96 3.69
N VAL A 33 2.20 7.07 3.49
CA VAL A 33 1.34 6.05 2.89
C VAL A 33 0.51 6.72 1.79
N HIS A 34 0.65 6.23 0.56
CA HIS A 34 -0.10 6.68 -0.63
C HIS A 34 -1.24 5.74 -1.01
N TRP A 35 -1.16 4.48 -0.61
CA TRP A 35 -2.17 3.46 -0.92
C TRP A 35 -2.27 2.45 0.22
N ILE A 36 -3.44 1.80 0.31
CA ILE A 36 -3.73 0.75 1.28
C ILE A 36 -4.22 -0.48 0.54
N GLU A 37 -3.69 -1.64 0.91
CA GLU A 37 -4.16 -2.96 0.48
C GLU A 37 -4.64 -3.76 1.70
N SER A 38 -5.83 -4.33 1.61
CA SER A 38 -6.44 -5.12 2.68
C SER A 38 -6.42 -6.61 2.34
N LYS A 39 -5.90 -7.43 3.26
CA LYS A 39 -5.81 -8.88 3.10
C LYS A 39 -6.57 -9.59 4.20
N ALA A 40 -7.67 -10.26 3.82
CA ALA A 40 -8.44 -11.14 4.71
C ALA A 40 -7.79 -12.54 4.84
N SER A 41 -6.47 -12.57 5.07
CA SER A 41 -5.65 -13.78 5.18
C SER A 41 -4.51 -13.56 6.18
N PHE A 42 -3.92 -14.65 6.70
CA PHE A 42 -2.66 -14.57 7.43
C PHE A 42 -1.51 -14.33 6.46
N GLY A 43 -0.58 -13.45 6.80
CA GLY A 43 0.63 -13.19 6.01
C GLY A 43 1.73 -14.21 6.31
N ASP A 44 1.79 -15.28 5.53
CA ASP A 44 2.91 -16.24 5.53
C ASP A 44 3.98 -15.88 4.47
N ASP A 45 5.17 -16.48 4.57
CA ASP A 45 6.30 -16.20 3.66
C ASP A 45 5.96 -16.40 2.17
N TYR A 46 5.24 -17.47 1.84
CA TYR A 46 4.93 -17.82 0.47
C TYR A 46 3.93 -16.84 -0.15
N SER A 47 2.81 -16.59 0.55
CA SER A 47 1.77 -15.69 0.08
C SER A 47 2.28 -14.24 0.03
N HIS A 48 2.99 -13.78 1.08
CA HIS A 48 3.57 -12.45 1.13
C HIS A 48 4.57 -12.20 0.00
N ARG A 49 5.49 -13.14 -0.25
CA ARG A 49 6.45 -13.03 -1.37
C ARG A 49 5.75 -13.00 -2.72
N THR A 50 4.67 -13.75 -2.89
CA THR A 50 3.86 -13.71 -4.10
C THR A 50 3.24 -12.33 -4.29
N TYR A 51 2.64 -11.76 -3.25
CA TYR A 51 2.05 -10.43 -3.31
C TYR A 51 3.08 -9.32 -3.53
N LEU A 52 4.26 -9.41 -2.90
CA LEU A 52 5.35 -8.45 -3.14
C LEU A 52 5.68 -8.36 -4.64
N ASN A 53 5.88 -9.50 -5.28
CA ASN A 53 6.30 -9.56 -6.68
C ASN A 53 5.17 -9.24 -7.67
N GLU A 54 3.95 -9.66 -7.39
CA GLU A 54 2.83 -9.51 -8.33
C GLU A 54 2.00 -8.25 -8.12
N GLN A 55 2.10 -7.59 -6.96
CA GLN A 55 1.24 -6.47 -6.57
C GLN A 55 2.05 -5.32 -5.96
N PHE A 56 2.63 -5.53 -4.78
CA PHE A 56 3.08 -4.42 -3.94
C PHE A 56 4.21 -3.60 -4.56
N TRP A 57 5.18 -4.25 -5.21
CA TRP A 57 6.25 -3.50 -5.90
C TRP A 57 5.74 -2.72 -7.12
N SER A 58 4.74 -3.24 -7.82
CA SER A 58 4.10 -2.50 -8.92
C SER A 58 3.36 -1.27 -8.38
N TYR A 59 2.64 -1.41 -7.26
CA TYR A 59 1.96 -0.29 -6.62
C TYR A 59 2.96 0.75 -6.13
N TRP A 60 4.05 0.30 -5.49
CA TRP A 60 5.12 1.16 -5.02
C TRP A 60 5.77 1.96 -6.16
N ASN A 61 6.10 1.30 -7.27
CA ASN A 61 6.69 1.97 -8.44
C ASN A 61 5.77 3.04 -9.05
N ARG A 62 4.44 2.84 -8.98
CA ARG A 62 3.45 3.74 -9.62
C ARG A 62 2.97 4.85 -8.70
N PHE A 63 2.80 4.56 -7.41
CA PHE A 63 2.08 5.41 -6.46
C PHE A 63 2.93 5.80 -5.24
N GLY A 64 4.12 5.23 -5.07
CA GLY A 64 4.98 5.47 -3.90
C GLY A 64 4.69 4.51 -2.74
N PRO A 65 5.23 4.80 -1.53
CA PRO A 65 5.07 3.97 -0.35
C PRO A 65 3.62 3.64 0.03
N GLY A 66 3.39 2.47 0.60
CA GLY A 66 2.04 2.01 0.94
C GLY A 66 1.98 1.09 2.15
N LEU A 67 0.73 0.82 2.55
CA LEU A 67 0.38 0.03 3.72
C LEU A 67 -0.39 -1.23 3.31
N VAL A 68 0.02 -2.38 3.84
CA VAL A 68 -0.72 -3.64 3.71
C VAL A 68 -1.25 -4.02 5.09
N ILE A 69 -2.56 -4.30 5.17
CA ILE A 69 -3.23 -4.73 6.40
C ILE A 69 -3.56 -6.22 6.28
N TYR A 70 -2.89 -7.06 7.07
CA TYR A 70 -3.22 -8.49 7.21
C TYR A 70 -4.14 -8.69 8.41
N TRP A 71 -5.45 -8.82 8.16
CA TRP A 71 -6.47 -8.84 9.21
C TRP A 71 -6.40 -10.04 10.16
N TYR A 72 -5.71 -11.12 9.77
CA TYR A 72 -5.48 -12.29 10.61
C TYR A 72 -4.06 -12.38 11.18
N GLY A 73 -3.26 -11.31 11.05
CA GLY A 73 -1.87 -11.25 11.47
C GLY A 73 -0.87 -11.68 10.40
N PHE A 74 0.43 -11.54 10.68
CA PHE A 74 1.51 -11.95 9.78
C PHE A 74 2.78 -12.36 10.55
N ILE A 75 3.69 -13.06 9.88
CA ILE A 75 5.01 -13.38 10.44
C ILE A 75 5.83 -12.08 10.57
N ALA A 76 6.22 -11.68 11.78
CA ALA A 76 6.82 -10.37 12.07
C ALA A 76 8.03 -10.03 11.18
N GLU A 77 8.85 -11.02 10.82
CA GLU A 77 10.02 -10.88 9.96
C GLU A 77 9.69 -10.43 8.52
N LEU A 78 8.44 -10.56 8.08
CA LEU A 78 8.00 -10.11 6.76
C LEU A 78 7.99 -8.58 6.63
N ASP A 79 7.87 -7.84 7.74
CA ASP A 79 7.90 -6.36 7.75
C ASP A 79 9.32 -5.78 7.58
N CYS A 80 10.27 -6.61 7.12
CA CYS A 80 11.61 -6.18 6.75
C CYS A 80 11.67 -5.23 5.54
N GLN A 81 10.56 -5.04 4.81
CA GLN A 81 10.46 -4.10 3.69
C GLN A 81 9.91 -2.72 4.09
N ARG A 82 9.63 -2.49 5.38
CA ARG A 82 9.10 -1.22 5.89
C ARG A 82 9.92 -0.01 5.43
N ASP A 83 11.23 -0.04 5.62
CA ASP A 83 12.15 1.04 5.23
C ASP A 83 12.24 1.23 3.70
N ARG A 84 11.81 0.22 2.93
CA ARG A 84 11.71 0.31 1.47
C ARG A 84 10.33 0.83 1.01
N GLY A 85 9.44 1.14 1.94
CA GLY A 85 8.15 1.76 1.68
C GLY A 85 6.96 0.79 1.60
N ILE A 86 7.11 -0.46 2.04
CA ILE A 86 5.99 -1.39 2.20
C ILE A 86 5.82 -1.67 3.69
N MET A 87 4.86 -1.00 4.34
CA MET A 87 4.55 -1.18 5.76
C MET A 87 3.49 -2.26 5.95
N LEU A 88 3.64 -3.11 6.96
CA LEU A 88 2.64 -4.10 7.36
C LEU A 88 1.98 -3.74 8.70
N LYS A 89 0.65 -3.90 8.80
CA LYS A 89 -0.14 -3.79 10.05
C LYS A 89 -1.14 -4.94 10.16
N GLU A 90 -1.53 -5.27 11.38
CA GLU A 90 -2.57 -6.30 11.66
C GLU A 90 -3.97 -5.69 11.82
N CYS A 91 -4.05 -4.37 11.99
CA CYS A 91 -5.28 -3.61 12.12
C CYS A 91 -5.18 -2.28 11.37
N PHE A 92 -6.33 -1.62 11.19
CA PHE A 92 -6.35 -0.26 10.66
C PHE A 92 -5.67 0.71 11.64
N PRO A 93 -4.77 1.58 11.17
CA PRO A 93 -4.01 2.48 12.06
C PRO A 93 -4.92 3.50 12.74
N GLU A 94 -4.69 3.75 14.02
CA GLU A 94 -5.42 4.74 14.81
C GLU A 94 -4.74 6.13 14.76
N ASP A 95 -3.46 6.17 14.43
CA ASP A 95 -2.57 7.32 14.48
C ASP A 95 -2.34 7.96 13.09
N ILE A 96 -3.40 8.11 12.30
CA ILE A 96 -3.31 8.68 10.96
C ILE A 96 -3.11 10.20 11.03
N VAL A 97 -2.02 10.69 10.45
CA VAL A 97 -1.76 12.13 10.30
C VAL A 97 -1.96 12.54 8.84
N THR A 98 -2.90 13.45 8.59
CA THR A 98 -3.13 14.00 7.24
C THR A 98 -2.03 14.98 6.85
N LEU A 99 -1.43 14.77 5.68
CA LEU A 99 -0.44 15.68 5.12
C LEU A 99 -1.17 16.72 4.27
N TYR A 100 -1.61 17.82 4.88
CA TYR A 100 -2.17 18.93 4.10
C TYR A 100 -1.12 19.45 3.11
N GLN A 101 -1.46 19.49 1.82
CA GLN A 101 -0.72 20.31 0.88
C GLN A 101 -0.91 21.78 1.30
N ALA A 102 0.06 22.32 2.03
CA ALA A 102 0.25 23.75 2.02
C ALA A 102 0.63 24.11 0.58
N VAL A 103 -0.35 24.56 -0.21
CA VAL A 103 -0.08 25.25 -1.47
C VAL A 103 0.56 26.57 -1.07
N CYS A 104 1.85 26.53 -0.78
CA CYS A 104 2.68 27.72 -0.85
C CYS A 104 2.72 28.06 -2.33
N HIS A 105 1.77 28.90 -2.77
CA HIS A 105 2.00 29.75 -3.92
C HIS A 105 3.28 30.51 -3.62
N ALA A 106 4.41 29.97 -4.08
CA ALA A 106 5.60 30.76 -4.31
C ALA A 106 5.18 31.79 -5.37
N HIS A 107 4.63 32.90 -4.89
CA HIS A 107 4.67 34.13 -5.64
C HIS A 107 6.15 34.35 -5.93
N VAL A 108 6.51 34.24 -7.20
CA VAL A 108 7.72 34.84 -7.72
C VAL A 108 7.57 36.34 -7.46
N PHE A 109 8.07 36.80 -6.32
CA PHE A 109 8.49 38.17 -6.10
C PHE A 109 10.02 38.14 -6.16
N VAL A 110 10.60 38.22 -7.35
CA VAL A 110 11.17 39.43 -7.97
C VAL A 110 11.65 39.10 -9.37
#